data_AF-A0A1R4HIP3-F1
#
_entry.id   AF-A0A1R4HIP3-F1
#
_cell.length_a   1.000
_cell.length_b   1.000
_cell.length_c   1.000
_cell.angle_alpha   90.00
_cell.angle_beta   90.00
_cell.angle_gamma   90.00
#
_symmetry.space_group_name_H-M   'P 1'
#
loop_
_entity.id
_entity.type
_entity.pdbx_description
1 polymer ?
#
loop_
_entity_poly.entity_id
_entity_poly.type
_entity_poly.pdbx_seq_one_letter_code
_entity_poly.pdbx_strand_id
1 'polypeptide(L)'
;MHMLVIFLVLLSLIFMVMWTLSQSKEKLQQAWSGLAAPFASKNQDWATPIKAWAETSLTKDKALQAWLLALPSEGLQALGEKIAEFCVEMNVELNWLINPATEIDPAVKQAAEETVIDYCKICLKAVQNQQPAK
;
A
#
# COMPACT_ATOMS: atom_id res chain seq x y z
N MET A 1 10.83 55.43 -2.21
CA MET A 1 11.01 54.31 -3.15
C MET A 1 10.79 52.94 -2.50
N HIS A 2 11.26 52.68 -1.27
CA HIS A 2 11.09 51.39 -0.59
C HIS A 2 9.63 50.95 -0.35
N MET A 3 8.71 51.86 0.01
CA MET A 3 7.29 51.53 0.21
C MET A 3 6.60 51.02 -1.07
N LEU A 4 7.02 51.51 -2.24
CA LEU A 4 6.40 51.17 -3.53
C LEU A 4 6.86 49.77 -3.99
N VAL A 5 8.11 49.40 -3.68
CA VAL A 5 8.66 48.05 -3.93
C VAL A 5 7.98 47.01 -3.04
N ILE A 6 7.77 47.31 -1.76
CA ILE A 6 7.06 46.40 -0.83
C ILE A 6 5.62 46.16 -1.28
N PHE A 7 4.94 47.21 -1.74
CA PHE A 7 3.57 47.09 -2.24
C PHE A 7 3.48 46.24 -3.52
N LEU A 8 4.43 46.37 -4.43
CA LEU A 8 4.51 45.54 -5.64
C LEU A 8 4.80 44.07 -5.33
N VAL A 9 5.67 43.79 -4.36
CA VAL A 9 5.96 42.41 -3.91
C VAL A 9 4.71 41.79 -3.29
N LEU A 10 4.00 42.51 -2.41
CA LEU A 10 2.75 42.02 -1.82
C LEU A 10 1.66 41.76 -2.87
N LEU A 11 1.50 42.66 -3.84
CA LEU A 11 0.58 42.47 -4.96
C LEU A 11 0.92 41.22 -5.79
N SER A 12 2.20 40.99 -6.06
CA SER A 12 2.64 39.79 -6.80
C SER A 12 2.35 38.49 -6.06
N LEU A 13 2.51 38.47 -4.74
CA LEU A 13 2.20 37.32 -3.89
C LEU A 13 0.69 37.06 -3.84
N ILE A 14 -0.11 38.12 -3.72
CA ILE A 14 -1.57 38.00 -3.75
C ILE A 14 -2.03 37.50 -5.11
N PHE A 15 -1.46 38.00 -6.21
CA PHE A 15 -1.80 37.55 -7.57
C PHE A 15 -1.40 36.08 -7.80
N MET A 16 -0.27 35.64 -7.24
CA MET A 16 0.17 34.24 -7.31
C MET A 16 -0.76 33.31 -6.52
N VAL A 17 -1.25 33.73 -5.35
CA VAL A 17 -2.24 32.99 -4.55
C VAL A 17 -3.62 32.98 -5.22
N MET A 18 -4.01 34.08 -5.87
CA MET A 18 -5.26 34.12 -6.64
C MET A 18 -5.18 33.23 -7.89
N TRP A 19 -4.00 33.16 -8.54
CA TRP A 19 -3.74 32.30 -9.69
C TRP A 19 -3.77 30.80 -9.33
N THR A 20 -3.30 30.42 -8.14
CA THR A 20 -3.38 29.02 -7.68
C THR A 20 -4.81 28.61 -7.34
N LEU A 21 -5.60 29.51 -6.77
CA LEU A 21 -7.04 29.31 -6.52
C LEU A 21 -7.88 29.29 -7.80
N SER A 22 -7.35 29.82 -8.92
CA SER A 22 -8.02 29.82 -10.23
C SER A 22 -7.80 28.54 -11.04
N GLN A 23 -6.96 27.60 -10.57
CA GLN A 23 -6.78 26.32 -11.26
C GLN A 23 -8.07 25.49 -11.16
N SER A 24 -8.52 24.97 -12.30
CA SER A 24 -9.75 24.21 -12.45
C SER A 24 -9.84 23.05 -11.44
N LYS A 25 -11.03 22.84 -10.85
CA LYS A 25 -11.32 21.73 -9.94
C LYS A 25 -10.81 20.39 -10.45
N GLU A 26 -10.78 20.16 -11.76
CA GLU A 26 -10.25 18.94 -12.39
C GLU A 26 -8.74 18.70 -12.16
N LYS A 27 -7.91 19.75 -12.20
CA LYS A 27 -6.45 19.63 -11.96
C LYS A 27 -6.14 19.42 -10.48
N LEU A 28 -6.92 20.08 -9.63
CA LEU A 28 -6.87 19.82 -8.20
C LEU A 28 -7.33 18.38 -7.96
N GLN A 29 -8.48 17.96 -8.48
CA GLN A 29 -9.00 16.61 -8.29
C GLN A 29 -8.01 15.55 -8.77
N GLN A 30 -7.36 15.73 -9.92
CA GLN A 30 -6.35 14.80 -10.41
C GLN A 30 -5.07 14.79 -9.55
N ALA A 31 -4.63 15.94 -9.05
CA ALA A 31 -3.51 16.02 -8.10
C ALA A 31 -3.87 15.42 -6.73
N TRP A 32 -5.10 15.63 -6.25
CA TRP A 32 -5.63 15.03 -5.03
C TRP A 32 -5.86 13.53 -5.20
N SER A 33 -6.29 13.04 -6.36
CA SER A 33 -6.41 11.61 -6.66
C SER A 33 -5.05 10.92 -6.68
N GLY A 34 -4.01 11.55 -7.25
CA GLY A 34 -2.64 11.04 -7.19
C GLY A 34 -2.06 11.02 -5.77
N LEU A 35 -2.44 11.98 -4.92
CA LEU A 35 -2.05 12.03 -3.50
C LEU A 35 -2.92 11.16 -2.58
N ALA A 36 -4.16 10.85 -2.97
CA ALA A 36 -5.13 10.06 -2.21
C ALA A 36 -5.14 8.58 -2.60
N ALA A 37 -4.61 8.21 -3.77
CA ALA A 37 -4.45 6.81 -4.18
C ALA A 37 -3.70 5.95 -3.13
N PRO A 38 -2.64 6.44 -2.44
CA PRO A 38 -1.98 5.70 -1.36
C PRO A 38 -2.83 5.55 -0.09
N PHE A 39 -3.90 6.33 0.06
CA PHE A 39 -4.78 6.33 1.25
C PHE A 39 -6.17 5.75 0.96
N ALA A 40 -6.50 5.43 -0.29
CA ALA A 40 -7.80 4.89 -0.68
C ALA A 40 -8.02 3.43 -0.23
N SER A 41 -6.98 2.72 0.20
CA SER A 41 -7.06 1.36 0.76
C SER A 41 -7.49 1.30 2.24
N LYS A 42 -7.65 2.45 2.91
CA LYS A 42 -7.81 2.57 4.38
C LYS A 42 -9.06 1.90 4.99
N ASN A 43 -9.91 1.23 4.20
CA ASN A 43 -11.10 0.53 4.69
C ASN A 43 -11.11 -0.98 4.41
N GLN A 44 -10.09 -1.53 3.76
CA GLN A 44 -10.04 -2.96 3.48
C GLN A 44 -9.31 -3.70 4.60
N ASP A 45 -10.00 -4.65 5.25
CA ASP A 45 -9.38 -5.55 6.23
C ASP A 45 -8.50 -6.58 5.49
N TRP A 46 -7.19 -6.44 5.67
CA TRP A 46 -6.20 -7.37 5.15
C TRP A 46 -5.71 -8.35 6.20
N ALA A 47 -5.80 -8.00 7.49
CA ALA A 47 -5.27 -8.82 8.56
C ALA A 47 -6.00 -10.16 8.66
N THR A 48 -7.34 -10.14 8.63
CA THR A 48 -8.16 -11.36 8.71
C THR A 48 -7.89 -12.34 7.57
N PRO A 49 -7.97 -11.94 6.27
CA PRO A 49 -7.74 -12.88 5.18
C PRO A 49 -6.30 -13.40 5.13
N ILE A 50 -5.29 -12.57 5.41
CA ILE A 50 -3.88 -13.02 5.44
C ILE A 50 -3.66 -14.04 6.54
N LYS A 51 -4.23 -13.82 7.73
CA LYS A 51 -4.12 -14.77 8.83
C LYS A 51 -4.76 -16.12 8.47
N ALA A 52 -5.99 -16.11 7.97
CA ALA A 52 -6.69 -17.33 7.58
C ALA A 52 -5.96 -18.09 6.45
N TRP A 53 -5.41 -17.35 5.48
CA TRP A 53 -4.58 -17.92 4.44
C TRP A 53 -3.29 -18.55 4.99
N ALA A 54 -2.58 -17.85 5.89
CA ALA A 54 -1.35 -18.36 6.50
C ALA A 54 -1.59 -19.63 7.33
N GLU A 55 -2.74 -19.75 8.00
CA GLU A 55 -3.14 -20.95 8.76
C GLU A 55 -3.31 -22.19 7.86
N THR A 56 -3.81 -22.00 6.64
CA THR A 56 -4.25 -23.09 5.77
C THR A 56 -3.28 -23.44 4.65
N SER A 57 -2.58 -22.44 4.10
CA SER A 57 -1.88 -22.58 2.81
C SER A 57 -0.36 -22.72 2.95
N LEU A 58 0.22 -22.19 4.03
CA LEU A 58 1.68 -22.19 4.26
C LEU A 58 2.20 -23.45 4.97
N THR A 59 1.52 -24.58 4.81
CA THR A 59 1.85 -25.81 5.56
C THR A 59 3.26 -26.33 5.30
N LYS A 60 3.83 -26.06 4.12
CA LYS A 60 5.19 -26.43 3.72
C LYS A 60 6.27 -25.44 4.17
N ASP A 61 5.90 -24.21 4.53
CA ASP A 61 6.83 -23.13 4.85
C ASP A 61 6.64 -22.67 6.30
N LYS A 62 7.00 -23.57 7.24
CA LYS A 62 6.69 -23.43 8.67
C LYS A 62 7.28 -22.16 9.31
N ALA A 63 8.46 -21.73 8.87
CA ALA A 63 9.09 -20.52 9.39
C ALA A 63 8.30 -19.27 8.99
N LEU A 64 7.87 -19.19 7.73
CA LEU A 64 7.05 -18.10 7.24
C LEU A 64 5.67 -18.09 7.90
N GLN A 65 5.05 -19.27 8.00
CA GLN A 65 3.77 -19.45 8.70
C GLN A 65 3.87 -18.93 10.14
N ALA A 66 4.87 -19.39 10.91
CA ALA A 66 5.04 -18.96 12.30
C ALA A 66 5.28 -17.45 12.43
N TRP A 67 6.06 -16.85 11.52
CA TRP A 67 6.30 -15.42 11.53
C TRP A 67 5.03 -14.61 11.28
N LEU A 68 4.25 -14.97 10.25
CA LEU A 68 2.99 -14.29 9.94
C LEU A 68 1.97 -14.42 11.08
N LEU A 69 1.85 -15.61 11.68
CA LEU A 69 0.92 -15.85 12.79
C LEU A 69 1.37 -15.20 14.12
N ALA A 70 2.64 -14.81 14.24
CA ALA A 70 3.17 -14.10 15.39
C ALA A 70 3.02 -12.56 15.28
N LEU A 71 2.71 -12.04 14.09
CA LEU A 71 2.48 -10.62 13.91
C LEU A 71 1.18 -10.18 14.61
N PRO A 72 1.17 -9.02 15.30
CA PRO A 72 -0.06 -8.43 15.80
C PRO A 72 -0.96 -8.02 14.62
N SER A 73 -2.26 -7.87 14.86
CA SER A 73 -3.25 -7.53 13.82
C SER A 73 -2.88 -6.26 13.05
N GLU A 74 -2.34 -5.25 13.73
CA GLU A 74 -1.87 -4.01 13.10
C GLU A 74 -0.68 -4.26 12.16
N GLY A 75 0.22 -5.17 12.55
CA GLY A 75 1.36 -5.57 11.72
C GLY A 75 0.93 -6.37 10.49
N LEU A 76 -0.05 -7.26 10.64
CA LEU A 76 -0.64 -7.99 9.52
C LEU A 76 -1.40 -7.07 8.57
N GLN A 77 -2.14 -6.09 9.10
CA GLN A 77 -2.83 -5.08 8.30
C GLN A 77 -1.83 -4.28 7.46
N ALA A 78 -0.78 -3.74 8.09
CA ALA A 78 0.25 -2.98 7.40
C ALA A 78 1.01 -3.81 6.36
N LEU A 79 1.32 -5.08 6.66
CA LEU A 79 1.92 -5.99 5.71
C LEU A 79 0.99 -6.24 4.52
N GLY A 80 -0.30 -6.47 4.78
CA GLY A 80 -1.30 -6.70 3.75
C GLY A 80 -1.52 -5.52 2.82
N GLU A 81 -1.52 -4.30 3.35
CA GLU A 81 -1.54 -3.08 2.53
C GLU A 81 -0.33 -3.02 1.60
N LYS A 82 0.87 -3.38 2.09
CA LYS A 82 2.08 -3.39 1.25
C LYS A 82 2.09 -4.50 0.21
N ILE A 83 1.56 -5.68 0.55
CA ILE A 83 1.35 -6.75 -0.43
C ILE A 83 0.38 -6.28 -1.52
N ALA A 84 -0.72 -5.63 -1.15
CA ALA A 84 -1.69 -5.12 -2.09
C ALA A 84 -1.11 -4.06 -3.03
N GLU A 85 -0.35 -3.09 -2.49
CA GLU A 85 0.39 -2.11 -3.29
C GLU A 85 1.33 -2.78 -4.29
N PHE A 86 2.16 -3.72 -3.82
CA PHE A 86 3.09 -4.46 -4.67
C PHE A 86 2.38 -5.26 -5.77
N CYS A 87 1.29 -5.96 -5.42
CA CYS A 87 0.53 -6.74 -6.39
C CYS A 87 -0.14 -5.87 -7.45
N VAL A 88 -0.62 -4.67 -7.10
CA VAL A 88 -1.15 -3.71 -8.07
C VAL A 88 -0.06 -3.29 -9.07
N GLU A 89 1.15 -2.99 -8.59
CA GLU A 89 2.29 -2.63 -9.47
C GLU A 89 2.68 -3.77 -10.41
N MET A 90 2.56 -5.02 -9.95
CA MET A 90 2.87 -6.22 -10.73
C MET A 90 1.70 -6.74 -11.57
N ASN A 91 0.55 -6.04 -11.57
CA ASN A 91 -0.69 -6.47 -12.22
C ASN A 91 -1.16 -7.88 -11.77
N VAL A 92 -1.05 -8.15 -10.48
CA VAL A 92 -1.48 -9.38 -9.81
C VAL A 92 -2.74 -9.10 -8.99
N GLU A 93 -3.79 -9.89 -9.22
CA GLU A 93 -5.05 -9.75 -8.48
C GLU A 93 -5.03 -10.53 -7.15
N LEU A 94 -5.52 -9.90 -6.08
CA LEU A 94 -5.63 -10.49 -4.74
C LEU A 94 -7.07 -10.85 -4.35
N ASN A 95 -8.01 -10.85 -5.30
CA ASN A 95 -9.42 -11.14 -5.05
C ASN A 95 -9.65 -12.50 -4.37
N TRP A 96 -8.83 -13.51 -4.69
CA TRP A 96 -8.86 -14.83 -4.06
C TRP A 96 -8.55 -14.82 -2.56
N LEU A 97 -7.78 -13.84 -2.10
CA LEU A 97 -7.33 -13.74 -0.72
C LEU A 97 -8.43 -13.11 0.14
N ILE A 98 -9.08 -12.06 -0.38
CA ILE A 98 -10.08 -11.26 0.33
C ILE A 98 -11.51 -11.80 0.15
N ASN A 99 -11.77 -12.48 -0.96
CA ASN A 99 -13.05 -13.05 -1.28
C ASN A 99 -12.85 -14.48 -1.82
N PRO A 100 -12.84 -15.49 -0.93
CA PRO A 100 -12.62 -16.89 -1.29
C PRO A 100 -13.68 -17.45 -2.26
N ALA A 101 -14.83 -16.79 -2.38
CA ALA A 101 -15.89 -17.18 -3.32
C ALA A 101 -15.63 -16.70 -4.75
N THR A 102 -14.57 -15.94 -5.00
CA THR A 102 -14.20 -15.49 -6.34
C THR A 102 -13.72 -16.68 -7.17
N GLU A 103 -14.41 -16.98 -8.26
CA GLU A 103 -13.93 -17.92 -9.26
C GLU A 103 -12.75 -17.29 -10.02
N ILE A 104 -11.55 -17.82 -9.78
CA ILE A 104 -10.33 -17.44 -10.49
C ILE A 104 -9.75 -18.71 -11.09
N ASP A 105 -9.18 -18.58 -12.29
CA ASP A 105 -8.42 -19.67 -12.91
C ASP A 105 -7.38 -20.23 -11.90
N PRO A 106 -7.35 -21.56 -11.66
CA PRO A 106 -6.47 -22.15 -10.65
C PRO A 106 -4.99 -21.86 -10.87
N ALA A 107 -4.52 -21.77 -12.12
CA ALA A 107 -3.13 -21.47 -12.41
C ALA A 107 -2.80 -20.01 -12.12
N VAL A 108 -3.72 -19.09 -12.43
CA VAL A 108 -3.60 -17.66 -12.08
C VAL A 108 -3.57 -17.48 -10.56
N LYS A 109 -4.47 -18.15 -9.84
CA LYS A 109 -4.48 -18.13 -8.36
C LYS A 109 -3.16 -18.64 -7.79
N GLN A 110 -2.65 -19.76 -8.30
CA GLN A 110 -1.39 -20.33 -7.84
C GLN A 110 -0.21 -19.36 -8.06
N ALA A 111 -0.11 -18.75 -9.24
CA ALA A 111 0.96 -17.79 -9.53
C ALA A 111 0.86 -16.53 -8.65
N ALA A 112 -0.36 -16.04 -8.39
CA ALA A 112 -0.60 -14.92 -7.49
C ALA A 112 -0.20 -15.28 -6.04
N GLU A 113 -0.55 -16.48 -5.58
CA GLU A 113 -0.17 -16.97 -4.26
C GLU A 113 1.34 -17.13 -4.11
N GLU A 114 2.03 -17.70 -5.10
CA GLU A 114 3.49 -17.80 -5.13
C GLU A 114 4.15 -16.42 -5.04
N THR A 115 3.61 -15.43 -5.76
CA THR A 115 4.08 -14.03 -5.70
C THR A 115 3.97 -13.44 -4.28
N VAL A 116 2.84 -13.66 -3.60
CA VAL A 116 2.63 -13.20 -2.22
C VAL A 116 3.58 -13.92 -1.26
N ILE A 117 3.80 -15.22 -1.44
CA ILE A 117 4.74 -16.01 -0.64
C ILE A 117 6.16 -15.44 -0.78
N ASP A 118 6.61 -15.18 -2.00
CA ASP A 118 7.95 -14.67 -2.27
C ASP A 118 8.16 -13.27 -1.68
N TYR A 119 7.17 -12.39 -1.79
CA TYR A 119 7.19 -11.09 -1.12
C TYR A 119 7.36 -11.23 0.39
N CYS A 120 6.53 -12.07 1.03
CA CYS A 120 6.60 -12.31 2.47
C CYS A 120 7.96 -12.90 2.91
N LYS A 121 8.54 -13.79 2.10
CA LYS A 121 9.88 -14.36 2.36
C LYS A 121 10.97 -13.31 2.36
N ILE A 122 10.91 -12.37 1.41
CA ILE A 122 11.87 -11.26 1.34
C ILE A 122 11.74 -10.39 2.59
N CYS A 123 10.52 -10.07 3.02
CA CYS A 123 10.28 -9.32 4.25
C CYS A 123 10.83 -10.05 5.49
N LEU A 124 10.53 -11.34 5.64
CA LEU A 124 11.04 -12.16 6.75
C LEU A 124 12.57 -12.16 6.78
N LYS A 125 13.21 -12.40 5.63
CA LYS A 125 14.67 -12.39 5.52
C LYS A 125 15.25 -11.03 5.90
N ALA A 126 14.62 -9.93 5.49
CA ALA A 126 15.04 -8.58 5.86
C ALA A 126 14.99 -8.36 7.38
N VAL A 127 13.90 -8.78 8.03
CA VAL A 127 13.76 -8.68 9.49
C VAL A 127 14.81 -9.52 10.21
N GLN A 128 15.04 -10.76 9.76
CA GLN A 128 16.04 -11.65 10.34
C GLN A 128 17.47 -11.09 10.23
N ASN A 129 17.80 -10.47 9.09
CA ASN A 129 19.12 -9.89 8.86
C ASN A 129 19.36 -8.55 9.59
N GLN A 130 18.29 -7.88 10.05
CA GLN A 130 18.39 -6.65 10.84
C GLN A 130 18.55 -6.91 12.33
N GLN A 131 18.29 -8.13 12.81
CA GLN A 131 18.57 -8.48 14.19
C GLN A 131 20.08 -8.72 14.34
N PRO A 132 20.79 -7.95 15.20
CA PRO A 132 22.19 -8.24 15.47
C PRO A 132 22.31 -9.67 16.02
N ALA A 133 23.34 -10.39 15.58
CA ALA A 133 23.67 -11.70 16.12
C ALA A 133 23.69 -11.62 17.66
N LYS A 134 22.81 -12.40 18.31
CA LYS A 134 22.76 -12.50 19.77
C LYS A 134 24.09 -13.01 20.33
#